data_AF-A0A250XYP6-F1
#
_entry.id   AF-A0A250XYP6-F1
#
_cell.length_a   1.000
_cell.length_b   1.000
_cell.length_c   1.000
_cell.angle_alpha   90.00
_cell.angle_beta   90.00
_cell.angle_gamma   90.00
#
_symmetry.space_group_name_H-M   'P 1'
#
loop_
_entity.id
_entity.type
_entity.pdbx_description
1 polymer ?
#
loop_
_entity_poly.entity_id
_entity_poly.type
_entity_poly.pdbx_seq_one_letter_code
_entity_poly.pdbx_strand_id
1 'polypeptide(L)'
;MVSSCQTRSILEYLRVGGRGCCRGKGRAEGSEKEDSRKKRRERKQRRESGEGEEEVADVARLLLRVLHVSENSAPLTVRVSPEVRDVRPYIVGAVVRGMDLYPGNALKRFLTSQTKLHEDLCEKRTAATIATHDLCAVRGPLLYTARPPQDFKIVPLGRKEVKAKELVRQLQLEAEEQRKQKKRQSVSGLHRYLHLLDGKENYPCLVDADGDVISFPPITNSEKTKIKKKTCDLFLEVTSATSLQICRDIMDALVLKMAELNKYTVENKEEGSLSDTEADALSGQPSDPQRNPSPRKDGLCPLVVEQVRVVDLEGSLKVVYPSKVDLASVPPHVAVVR
;
A
#
# COMPACT_ATOMS: atom_id res chain seq x y z
N MET A 1 -39.03 -25.85 3.07
CA MET A 1 -37.66 -26.37 3.23
C MET A 1 -36.93 -26.16 1.91
N VAL A 2 -35.95 -25.25 1.87
CA VAL A 2 -35.14 -24.99 0.68
C VAL A 2 -33.76 -25.61 0.96
N SER A 3 -33.41 -26.67 0.24
CA SER A 3 -32.10 -27.33 0.36
C SER A 3 -31.29 -27.16 -0.93
N SER A 4 -30.33 -26.25 -0.85
CA SER A 4 -28.97 -26.29 -1.43
C SER A 4 -28.73 -27.02 -2.77
N CYS A 5 -28.45 -26.24 -3.82
CA CYS A 5 -27.70 -26.70 -4.99
C CYS A 5 -26.20 -26.75 -4.65
N GLN A 6 -25.56 -27.92 -4.80
CA GLN A 6 -24.10 -28.07 -4.83
C GLN A 6 -23.62 -28.08 -6.29
N THR A 7 -22.66 -27.22 -6.63
CA THR A 7 -21.98 -27.17 -7.93
C THR A 7 -20.93 -28.28 -8.04
N ARG A 8 -21.04 -29.15 -9.06
CA ARG A 8 -20.02 -30.14 -9.41
C ARG A 8 -18.86 -29.53 -10.21
N SER A 9 -17.68 -30.15 -10.07
CA SER A 9 -16.39 -29.72 -10.61
C SER A 9 -16.28 -29.87 -12.14
N ILE A 10 -15.68 -28.86 -12.77
CA ILE A 10 -15.41 -28.70 -14.21
C ILE A 10 -14.62 -29.88 -14.83
N LEU A 11 -13.95 -30.70 -14.01
CA LEU A 11 -13.19 -31.88 -14.46
C LEU A 11 -14.06 -33.00 -15.06
N GLU A 12 -15.36 -33.05 -14.78
CA GLU A 12 -16.28 -34.06 -15.32
C GLU A 12 -16.67 -33.75 -16.78
N TYR A 13 -16.59 -32.49 -17.21
CA TYR A 13 -17.00 -32.04 -18.55
C TYR A 13 -15.98 -32.40 -19.65
N LEU A 14 -14.70 -32.56 -19.30
CA LEU A 14 -13.63 -32.83 -20.27
C LEU A 14 -13.50 -34.32 -20.65
N ARG A 15 -14.22 -35.22 -19.98
CA ARG A 15 -14.03 -36.67 -20.15
C ARG A 15 -14.97 -37.33 -21.18
N VAL A 16 -15.97 -36.62 -21.70
CA VAL A 16 -17.09 -37.24 -22.44
C VAL A 16 -17.22 -36.80 -23.92
N GLY A 17 -16.38 -35.90 -24.42
CA GLY A 17 -16.49 -35.41 -25.81
C GLY A 17 -15.46 -36.00 -26.79
N GLY A 18 -15.79 -37.10 -27.48
CA GLY A 18 -15.04 -37.49 -28.70
C GLY A 18 -15.16 -38.96 -29.15
N ARG A 19 -16.34 -39.40 -29.60
CA ARG A 19 -16.49 -40.53 -30.56
C ARG A 19 -16.10 -40.00 -31.97
N GLY A 20 -15.60 -40.76 -32.96
CA GLY A 20 -15.70 -42.20 -33.21
C GLY A 20 -15.05 -42.62 -34.56
N CYS A 21 -14.89 -43.95 -34.69
CA CYS A 21 -14.92 -44.82 -35.87
C CYS A 21 -13.92 -44.66 -37.05
N CYS A 22 -13.06 -45.68 -37.27
CA CYS A 22 -13.05 -46.52 -38.48
C CYS A 22 -12.03 -47.70 -38.41
N ARG A 23 -12.40 -48.79 -39.11
CA ARG A 23 -11.79 -50.15 -39.17
C ARG A 23 -10.40 -50.22 -39.83
N GLY A 24 -9.61 -51.26 -39.49
CA GLY A 24 -8.55 -51.79 -40.38
C GLY A 24 -7.60 -52.82 -39.74
N LYS A 25 -7.60 -54.05 -40.25
CA LYS A 25 -6.64 -55.15 -39.97
C LYS A 25 -5.23 -54.83 -40.53
N GLY A 26 -4.18 -55.35 -39.88
CA GLY A 26 -2.86 -55.50 -40.52
C GLY A 26 -1.73 -55.86 -39.54
N ARG A 27 -1.07 -56.99 -39.76
CA ARG A 27 0.11 -57.49 -39.04
C ARG A 27 1.41 -56.92 -39.64
N ALA A 28 2.42 -56.85 -38.78
CA ALA A 28 3.85 -57.11 -38.97
C ALA A 28 4.80 -56.06 -39.60
N GLU A 29 5.98 -56.04 -38.95
CA GLU A 29 7.34 -55.68 -39.39
C GLU A 29 7.82 -54.23 -39.24
N GLY A 30 9.02 -54.10 -38.63
CA GLY A 30 9.76 -52.86 -38.52
C GLY A 30 10.60 -52.71 -37.24
N SER A 31 11.48 -53.67 -36.96
CA SER A 31 12.67 -53.47 -36.12
C SER A 31 13.59 -52.41 -36.76
N GLU A 32 14.50 -51.85 -35.95
CA GLU A 32 15.59 -50.93 -36.36
C GLU A 32 15.27 -49.43 -36.41
N LYS A 33 14.76 -48.86 -35.30
CA LYS A 33 14.95 -47.41 -35.02
C LYS A 33 14.78 -47.00 -33.55
N GLU A 34 15.08 -47.90 -32.60
CA GLU A 34 14.88 -47.62 -31.16
C GLU A 34 16.18 -47.47 -30.34
N ASP A 35 17.36 -47.68 -30.91
CA ASP A 35 18.63 -47.62 -30.15
C ASP A 35 19.32 -46.25 -30.13
N SER A 36 18.93 -45.30 -31.00
CA SER A 36 19.53 -43.96 -31.02
C SER A 36 18.85 -42.94 -30.10
N ARG A 37 17.69 -43.29 -29.50
CA ARG A 37 16.95 -42.41 -28.57
C ARG A 37 17.22 -42.69 -27.09
N LYS A 38 17.77 -43.84 -26.72
CA LYS A 38 18.13 -44.16 -25.32
C LYS A 38 19.43 -43.48 -24.85
N LYS A 39 20.46 -43.38 -25.70
CA LYS A 39 21.74 -42.72 -25.36
C LYS A 39 21.67 -41.20 -25.16
N ARG A 40 20.59 -40.53 -25.61
CA ARG A 40 20.39 -39.08 -25.39
C ARG A 40 19.59 -38.78 -24.11
N ARG A 41 18.95 -39.78 -23.50
CA ARG A 41 18.20 -39.62 -22.24
C ARG A 41 19.06 -39.88 -20.99
N GLU A 42 20.08 -40.72 -21.07
CA GLU A 42 20.98 -40.97 -19.91
C GLU A 42 22.02 -39.87 -19.68
N ARG A 43 22.36 -39.07 -20.70
CA ARG A 43 23.25 -37.90 -20.52
C ARG A 43 22.52 -36.66 -19.98
N LYS A 44 21.18 -36.71 -19.90
CA LYS A 44 20.35 -35.62 -19.37
C LYS A 44 19.91 -35.84 -17.91
N GLN A 45 19.96 -37.08 -17.41
CA GLN A 45 19.63 -37.41 -16.01
C GLN A 45 20.83 -37.49 -15.06
N ARG A 46 22.06 -37.35 -15.55
CA ARG A 46 23.28 -37.33 -14.72
C ARG A 46 23.82 -35.92 -14.38
N ARG A 47 23.05 -34.88 -14.69
CA ARG A 47 23.33 -33.49 -14.29
C ARG A 47 22.44 -32.99 -13.12
N GLU A 48 21.52 -33.83 -12.64
CA GLU A 48 20.57 -33.49 -11.57
C GLU A 48 20.89 -34.19 -10.23
N SER A 49 22.14 -34.58 -9.98
CA SER A 49 22.51 -35.17 -8.68
C SER A 49 23.96 -34.85 -8.34
N GLY A 50 24.15 -33.87 -7.46
CA GLY A 50 25.46 -33.45 -6.96
C GLY A 50 25.39 -32.06 -6.33
N GLU A 51 25.41 -32.04 -5.01
CA GLU A 51 25.16 -30.92 -4.09
C GLU A 51 26.24 -29.82 -4.08
N GLY A 52 25.85 -28.63 -3.60
CA GLY A 52 26.72 -27.49 -3.26
C GLY A 52 26.97 -26.60 -4.48
N GLU A 53 26.60 -25.33 -4.52
CA GLU A 53 26.54 -24.32 -3.47
C GLU A 53 25.32 -23.41 -3.74
N GLU A 54 24.95 -22.61 -2.75
CA GLU A 54 23.88 -21.63 -2.80
C GLU A 54 23.87 -20.84 -4.13
N GLU A 55 23.02 -21.25 -5.08
CA GLU A 55 22.43 -20.27 -5.99
C GLU A 55 21.52 -19.40 -5.13
N VAL A 56 22.14 -18.41 -4.49
CA VAL A 56 21.47 -17.23 -3.97
C VAL A 56 20.79 -16.64 -5.19
N ALA A 57 19.55 -17.06 -5.42
CA ALA A 57 18.61 -16.25 -6.16
C ALA A 57 18.66 -14.90 -5.45
N ASP A 58 19.29 -13.93 -6.10
CA ASP A 58 19.21 -12.51 -5.81
C ASP A 58 17.73 -12.12 -6.02
N VAL A 59 16.86 -12.62 -5.15
CA VAL A 59 15.53 -12.08 -4.96
C VAL A 59 15.82 -10.74 -4.30
N ALA A 60 16.01 -9.70 -5.12
CA ALA A 60 16.31 -8.35 -4.68
C ALA A 60 15.49 -8.03 -3.43
N ARG A 61 16.15 -8.14 -2.26
CA ARG A 61 15.48 -8.15 -0.97
C ARG A 61 15.01 -6.73 -0.75
N LEU A 62 13.71 -6.54 -0.52
CA LEU A 62 13.16 -5.23 -0.18
C LEU A 62 13.77 -4.79 1.14
N LEU A 63 14.67 -3.80 1.11
CA LEU A 63 15.27 -3.24 2.31
C LEU A 63 14.33 -2.17 2.88
N LEU A 64 13.68 -2.49 4.00
CA LEU A 64 12.95 -1.54 4.84
C LEU A 64 13.86 -1.15 6.00
N ARG A 65 14.26 0.11 6.10
CA ARG A 65 15.02 0.60 7.24
C ARG A 65 14.09 1.32 8.20
N VAL A 66 13.94 0.80 9.41
CA VAL A 66 13.15 1.45 10.46
C VAL A 66 14.04 2.41 11.23
N LEU A 67 13.76 3.70 11.18
CA LEU A 67 14.44 4.69 12.01
C LEU A 67 13.72 4.81 13.34
N HIS A 68 14.46 4.50 14.40
CA HIS A 68 14.01 4.67 15.76
C HIS A 68 13.92 6.15 16.11
N VAL A 69 12.96 6.47 16.96
CA VAL A 69 12.75 7.81 17.52
C VAL A 69 14.03 8.41 18.13
N SER A 70 14.92 7.59 18.67
CA SER A 70 16.19 8.01 19.28
C SER A 70 17.24 8.47 18.28
N GLU A 71 17.14 8.03 17.03
CA GLU A 71 18.08 8.39 15.95
C GLU A 71 17.59 9.57 15.12
N ASN A 72 16.31 9.92 15.25
CA ASN A 72 15.72 11.05 14.55
C ASN A 72 15.78 12.32 15.42
N SER A 73 16.35 13.39 14.88
CA SER A 73 16.51 14.66 15.60
C SER A 73 15.17 15.39 15.85
N ALA A 74 14.11 15.07 15.10
CA ALA A 74 12.79 15.70 15.24
C ALA A 74 11.64 14.72 14.85
N PRO A 75 11.34 13.71 15.68
CA PRO A 75 10.30 12.73 15.37
C PRO A 75 8.90 13.37 15.42
N LEU A 76 8.11 13.13 14.38
CA LEU A 76 6.72 13.60 14.31
C LEU A 76 5.92 12.98 15.48
N THR A 77 5.19 13.84 16.18
CA THR A 77 4.38 13.45 17.34
C THR A 77 2.93 13.86 17.12
N VAL A 78 2.02 12.94 17.43
CA VAL A 78 0.56 13.13 17.36
C VAL A 78 0.02 13.16 18.79
N ARG A 79 -0.58 14.28 19.20
CA ARG A 79 -1.27 14.44 20.48
C ARG A 79 -2.73 14.05 20.32
N VAL A 80 -3.25 13.26 21.24
CA VAL A 80 -4.64 12.77 21.20
C VAL A 80 -5.45 13.42 22.31
N SER A 81 -6.54 14.08 21.93
CA SER A 81 -7.53 14.63 22.86
C SER A 81 -8.47 13.55 23.38
N PRO A 82 -8.94 13.59 24.64
CA PRO A 82 -9.89 12.62 25.18
C PRO A 82 -11.25 12.62 24.45
N GLU A 83 -11.61 13.71 23.76
CA GLU A 83 -12.88 13.87 23.04
C GLU A 83 -13.06 12.86 21.90
N VAL A 84 -11.95 12.34 21.34
CA VAL A 84 -12.02 11.35 20.25
C VAL A 84 -12.47 9.97 20.74
N ARG A 85 -12.48 9.73 22.06
CA ARG A 85 -12.79 8.41 22.62
C ARG A 85 -14.20 7.93 22.27
N ASP A 86 -15.17 8.83 22.21
CA ASP A 86 -16.57 8.50 21.97
C ASP A 86 -16.87 8.31 20.47
N VAL A 87 -15.99 8.83 19.61
CA VAL A 87 -16.21 8.83 18.16
C VAL A 87 -15.32 7.81 17.47
N ARG A 88 -14.01 7.89 17.71
CA ARG A 88 -12.97 7.11 17.06
C ARG A 88 -11.63 7.16 17.83
N PRO A 89 -11.47 6.33 18.88
CA PRO A 89 -10.37 6.45 19.85
C PRO A 89 -8.97 6.12 19.30
N TYR A 90 -8.86 5.24 18.30
CA TYR A 90 -7.57 4.66 17.94
C TYR A 90 -6.97 5.36 16.71
N ILE A 91 -5.71 5.77 16.84
CA ILE A 91 -4.88 6.33 15.77
C ILE A 91 -3.48 5.75 15.83
N VAL A 92 -2.93 5.41 14.67
CA VAL A 92 -1.55 4.97 14.45
C VAL A 92 -0.97 5.79 13.31
N GLY A 93 0.29 6.21 13.45
CA GLY A 93 1.00 6.96 12.42
C GLY A 93 2.33 6.32 12.07
N ALA A 94 2.81 6.57 10.85
CA ALA A 94 4.16 6.26 10.40
C ALA A 94 4.62 7.32 9.39
N VAL A 95 5.92 7.60 9.33
CA VAL A 95 6.50 8.39 8.25
C VAL A 95 7.27 7.45 7.34
N VAL A 96 7.07 7.56 6.04
CA VAL A 96 7.78 6.79 5.03
C VAL A 96 8.54 7.75 4.14
N ARG A 97 9.87 7.63 4.09
CA ARG A 97 10.77 8.44 3.26
C ARG A 97 11.39 7.62 2.14
N GLY A 98 11.68 8.32 1.04
CA GLY A 98 12.33 7.71 -0.13
C GLY A 98 11.37 6.95 -1.04
N MET A 99 10.08 7.30 -1.04
CA MET A 99 9.13 6.83 -2.05
C MET A 99 9.38 7.54 -3.37
N ASP A 100 9.39 6.80 -4.48
CA ASP A 100 9.38 7.42 -5.80
C ASP A 100 8.02 7.24 -6.49
N LEU A 101 7.27 8.35 -6.57
CA LEU A 101 5.94 8.40 -7.18
C LEU A 101 5.94 9.08 -8.56
N TYR A 102 7.10 9.51 -9.04
CA TYR A 102 7.25 10.27 -10.27
C TYR A 102 7.02 9.44 -11.55
N PRO A 103 7.55 8.21 -11.68
CA PRO A 103 7.56 7.49 -12.95
C PRO A 103 6.19 6.97 -13.38
N GLY A 104 5.85 7.24 -14.64
CA GLY A 104 4.68 6.68 -15.33
C GLY A 104 3.39 6.73 -14.51
N ASN A 105 2.91 5.54 -14.12
CA ASN A 105 1.66 5.32 -13.39
C ASN A 105 1.86 4.96 -11.91
N ALA A 106 3.03 5.19 -11.32
CA ALA A 106 3.35 4.81 -9.94
C ALA A 106 2.35 5.39 -8.93
N LEU A 107 2.07 6.70 -8.99
CA LEU A 107 1.07 7.36 -8.13
C LEU A 107 -0.33 6.75 -8.29
N LYS A 108 -0.75 6.43 -9.51
CA LYS A 108 -2.07 5.81 -9.77
C LYS A 108 -2.13 4.41 -9.16
N ARG A 109 -1.08 3.61 -9.31
CA ARG A 109 -0.98 2.27 -8.70
C ARG A 109 -1.02 2.37 -7.18
N PHE A 110 -0.32 3.33 -6.60
CA PHE A 110 -0.36 3.60 -5.16
C PHE A 110 -1.77 3.91 -4.66
N LEU A 111 -2.47 4.84 -5.31
CA LEU A 111 -3.85 5.21 -4.97
C LEU A 111 -4.83 4.02 -5.13
N THR A 112 -4.65 3.21 -6.17
CA THR A 112 -5.45 1.98 -6.37
C THR A 112 -5.18 0.97 -5.26
N SER A 113 -3.92 0.76 -4.87
CA SER A 113 -3.57 -0.13 -3.76
C SER A 113 -4.17 0.35 -2.43
N GLN A 114 -4.12 1.65 -2.15
CA GLN A 114 -4.76 2.25 -0.98
C GLN A 114 -6.28 2.03 -1.00
N THR A 115 -6.92 2.23 -2.16
CA THR A 115 -8.38 2.02 -2.31
C THR A 115 -8.75 0.55 -2.11
N LYS A 116 -7.94 -0.38 -2.61
CA LYS A 116 -8.14 -1.81 -2.39
C LYS A 116 -8.01 -2.19 -0.92
N LEU A 117 -7.01 -1.68 -0.21
CA LEU A 117 -6.87 -1.90 1.25
C LEU A 117 -8.05 -1.32 2.03
N HIS A 118 -8.61 -0.19 1.57
CA HIS A 118 -9.84 0.39 2.15
C HIS A 118 -11.08 -0.50 1.96
N GLU A 119 -11.18 -1.17 0.83
CA GLU A 119 -12.30 -2.08 0.53
C GLU A 119 -12.16 -3.41 1.28
N ASP A 120 -10.95 -3.97 1.30
CA ASP A 120 -10.65 -5.30 1.84
C ASP A 120 -10.49 -5.27 3.37
N LEU A 121 -9.45 -4.61 3.88
CA LEU A 121 -9.10 -4.65 5.31
C LEU A 121 -9.87 -3.62 6.15
N CYS A 122 -10.23 -2.48 5.57
CA CYS A 122 -10.91 -1.40 6.30
C CYS A 122 -12.44 -1.50 6.29
N GLU A 123 -13.01 -2.59 5.75
CA GLU A 123 -14.45 -2.78 5.58
C GLU A 123 -15.15 -1.56 4.95
N LYS A 124 -14.60 -1.06 3.83
CA LYS A 124 -15.10 0.14 3.11
C LYS A 124 -15.11 1.39 4.00
N ARG A 125 -14.02 1.60 4.73
CA ARG A 125 -13.81 2.69 5.70
C ARG A 125 -14.62 2.61 7.00
N THR A 126 -15.33 1.50 7.22
CA THR A 126 -16.20 1.35 8.39
C THR A 126 -15.41 0.98 9.64
N ALA A 127 -14.51 -0.01 9.52
CA ALA A 127 -13.69 -0.49 10.63
C ALA A 127 -12.44 0.39 10.85
N ALA A 128 -11.79 0.79 9.77
CA ALA A 128 -10.57 1.59 9.80
C ALA A 128 -10.53 2.61 8.65
N THR A 129 -9.65 3.60 8.70
CA THR A 129 -9.48 4.58 7.64
C THR A 129 -8.01 4.92 7.55
N ILE A 130 -7.43 4.61 6.40
CA ILE A 130 -6.10 5.01 5.98
C ILE A 130 -6.18 6.41 5.37
N ALA A 131 -5.33 7.33 5.81
CA ALA A 131 -5.02 8.55 5.07
C ALA A 131 -3.51 8.70 4.85
N THR A 132 -3.20 9.37 3.76
CA THR A 132 -1.83 9.58 3.27
C THR A 132 -1.66 11.07 3.01
N HIS A 133 -0.58 11.62 3.54
CA HIS A 133 -0.27 13.04 3.53
C HIS A 133 1.13 13.25 2.97
N ASP A 134 1.32 14.32 2.20
CA ASP A 134 2.66 14.79 1.84
C ASP A 134 3.34 15.36 3.09
N LEU A 135 4.45 14.75 3.53
CA LEU A 135 5.13 15.16 4.76
C LEU A 135 5.65 16.59 4.67
N CYS A 136 6.05 17.06 3.48
CA CYS A 136 6.56 18.42 3.29
C CYS A 136 5.49 19.49 3.52
N ALA A 137 4.20 19.11 3.44
CA ALA A 137 3.06 19.99 3.65
C ALA A 137 2.48 19.91 5.07
N VAL A 138 3.04 19.08 5.92
CA VAL A 138 2.59 18.83 7.30
C VAL A 138 3.59 19.44 8.29
N ARG A 139 3.10 20.14 9.30
CA ARG A 139 3.91 20.81 10.34
C ARG A 139 3.55 20.29 11.72
N GLY A 140 4.42 19.45 12.27
CA GLY A 140 4.27 18.94 13.64
C GLY A 140 4.45 20.02 14.72
N PRO A 141 3.92 19.78 15.95
CA PRO A 141 3.19 18.60 16.39
C PRO A 141 1.74 18.56 15.90
N LEU A 142 1.23 17.36 15.66
CA LEU A 142 -0.14 17.14 15.21
C LEU A 142 -1.09 16.95 16.38
N LEU A 143 -2.33 17.40 16.24
CA LEU A 143 -3.39 17.24 17.25
C LEU A 143 -4.58 16.47 16.66
N TYR A 144 -4.80 15.26 17.14
CA TYR A 144 -5.98 14.46 16.86
C TYR A 144 -7.05 14.74 17.92
N THR A 145 -8.13 15.40 17.52
CA THR A 145 -9.20 15.86 18.43
C THR A 145 -10.57 15.66 17.80
N ALA A 146 -11.66 15.80 18.57
CA ALA A 146 -13.01 15.74 18.04
C ALA A 146 -13.71 17.08 18.29
N ARG A 147 -14.13 17.77 17.22
CA ARG A 147 -14.78 19.08 17.32
C ARG A 147 -16.21 19.01 16.82
N PRO A 148 -17.10 19.90 17.31
CA PRO A 148 -18.43 20.02 16.73
C PRO A 148 -18.36 20.33 15.23
N PRO A 149 -19.26 19.79 14.40
CA PRO A 149 -19.17 19.89 12.95
C PRO A 149 -19.39 21.31 12.40
N GLN A 150 -19.76 22.26 13.27
CA GLN A 150 -19.97 23.67 12.95
C GLN A 150 -18.69 24.51 13.15
N ASP A 151 -17.74 24.00 13.93
CA ASP A 151 -16.63 24.77 14.51
C ASP A 151 -15.34 24.66 13.70
N PHE A 152 -15.25 23.68 12.78
CA PHE A 152 -14.08 23.54 11.92
C PHE A 152 -14.43 23.51 10.45
N LYS A 153 -13.48 24.02 9.66
CA LYS A 153 -13.49 24.04 8.21
C LYS A 153 -12.37 23.14 7.71
N ILE A 154 -12.61 22.53 6.56
CA ILE A 154 -11.62 21.74 5.85
C ILE A 154 -11.69 22.11 4.37
N VAL A 155 -10.54 22.07 3.70
CA VAL A 155 -10.44 22.14 2.24
C VAL A 155 -10.33 20.70 1.74
N PRO A 156 -11.44 20.00 1.46
CA PRO A 156 -11.38 18.60 1.05
C PRO A 156 -10.78 18.47 -0.36
N LEU A 157 -10.27 17.28 -0.68
CA LEU A 157 -9.68 17.03 -1.99
C LEU A 157 -10.62 17.42 -3.14
N GLY A 158 -10.13 18.25 -4.06
CA GLY A 158 -10.84 18.65 -5.27
C GLY A 158 -12.07 19.55 -5.06
N ARG A 159 -12.29 20.12 -3.86
CA ARG A 159 -13.35 21.12 -3.63
C ARG A 159 -12.80 22.37 -2.92
N LYS A 160 -13.67 23.36 -2.74
CA LYS A 160 -13.37 24.59 -1.99
C LYS A 160 -13.50 24.35 -0.49
N GLU A 161 -12.98 25.29 0.30
CA GLU A 161 -13.16 25.29 1.76
C GLU A 161 -14.64 25.21 2.13
N VAL A 162 -14.97 24.24 2.98
CA VAL A 162 -16.33 24.00 3.46
C VAL A 162 -16.32 23.62 4.94
N LYS A 163 -17.42 23.89 5.63
CA LYS A 163 -17.63 23.40 7.00
C LYS A 163 -17.87 21.89 6.99
N ALA A 164 -17.45 21.21 8.06
CA ALA A 164 -17.58 19.76 8.16
C ALA A 164 -19.03 19.27 8.03
N LYS A 165 -19.99 19.94 8.70
CA LYS A 165 -21.43 19.62 8.60
C LYS A 165 -21.94 19.66 7.16
N GLU A 166 -21.55 20.70 6.43
CA GLU A 166 -22.00 20.91 5.05
C GLU A 166 -21.37 19.88 4.11
N LEU A 167 -20.10 19.57 4.29
CA LEU A 167 -19.40 18.55 3.52
C LEU A 167 -20.05 17.17 3.67
N VAL A 168 -20.37 16.75 4.89
CA VAL A 168 -21.04 15.46 5.14
C VAL A 168 -22.41 15.44 4.47
N ARG A 169 -23.20 16.51 4.61
CA ARG A 169 -24.51 16.63 3.96
C ARG A 169 -24.42 16.54 2.43
N GLN A 170 -23.47 17.25 1.82
CA GLN A 170 -23.26 17.21 0.36
C GLN A 170 -22.90 15.80 -0.11
N LEU A 171 -21.98 15.13 0.60
CA LEU A 171 -21.58 13.76 0.28
C LEU A 171 -22.72 12.75 0.44
N GLN A 172 -23.59 12.94 1.43
CA GLN A 172 -24.79 12.12 1.62
C GLN A 172 -25.79 12.30 0.47
N LEU A 173 -26.05 13.54 0.06
CA LEU A 173 -26.93 13.83 -1.08
C LEU A 173 -26.38 13.24 -2.38
N GLU A 174 -25.08 13.41 -2.66
CA GLU A 174 -24.42 12.77 -3.81
C GLU A 174 -24.55 11.24 -3.78
N ALA A 175 -24.39 10.62 -2.59
CA ALA A 175 -24.54 9.19 -2.41
C ALA A 175 -25.97 8.71 -2.70
N GLU A 176 -26.97 9.47 -2.23
CA GLU A 176 -28.38 9.19 -2.48
C GLU A 176 -28.78 9.38 -3.94
N GLU A 177 -28.28 10.43 -4.60
CA GLU A 177 -28.47 10.66 -6.03
C GLU A 177 -27.87 9.53 -6.86
N GLN A 178 -26.65 9.10 -6.54
CA GLN A 178 -26.03 7.95 -7.19
C GLN A 178 -26.83 6.65 -6.98
N ARG A 179 -27.43 6.47 -5.79
CA ARG A 179 -28.35 5.35 -5.52
C ARG A 179 -29.57 5.41 -6.44
N LYS A 180 -30.21 6.59 -6.53
CA LYS A 180 -31.39 6.83 -7.38
C LYS A 180 -31.07 6.62 -8.86
N GLN A 181 -29.95 7.17 -9.34
CA GLN A 181 -29.53 7.09 -10.73
C GLN A 181 -29.20 5.64 -11.14
N LYS A 182 -28.56 4.86 -10.26
CA LYS A 182 -28.26 3.44 -10.51
C LYS A 182 -29.43 2.49 -10.21
N LYS A 183 -30.63 3.02 -9.86
CA LYS A 183 -31.83 2.26 -9.47
C LYS A 183 -31.56 1.15 -8.45
N ARG A 184 -30.63 1.37 -7.52
CA ARG A 184 -30.28 0.38 -6.49
C ARG A 184 -31.17 0.57 -5.27
N GLN A 185 -31.60 -0.53 -4.64
CA GLN A 185 -32.39 -0.49 -3.41
C GLN A 185 -31.57 0.05 -2.22
N SER A 186 -30.28 -0.29 -2.14
CA SER A 186 -29.37 0.17 -1.08
C SER A 186 -28.33 1.17 -1.57
N VAL A 187 -27.94 2.09 -0.67
CA VAL A 187 -26.75 2.93 -0.87
C VAL A 187 -25.55 2.00 -1.11
N SER A 188 -24.70 2.32 -2.08
CA SER A 188 -23.49 1.53 -2.36
C SER A 188 -22.74 1.34 -1.05
N GLY A 189 -22.33 0.10 -0.71
CA GLY A 189 -21.61 -0.17 0.53
C GLY A 189 -20.35 0.70 0.71
N LEU A 190 -19.87 1.31 -0.38
CA LEU A 190 -18.80 2.30 -0.38
C LEU A 190 -19.15 3.57 0.40
N HIS A 191 -20.41 3.99 0.52
CA HIS A 191 -20.80 5.24 1.20
C HIS A 191 -21.31 4.99 2.63
N ARG A 192 -21.28 3.74 3.11
CA ARG A 192 -21.75 3.39 4.47
C ARG A 192 -21.02 4.18 5.56
N TYR A 193 -19.76 4.53 5.32
CA TYR A 193 -18.95 5.34 6.24
C TYR A 193 -19.52 6.75 6.48
N LEU A 194 -20.31 7.31 5.54
CA LEU A 194 -20.92 8.63 5.71
C LEU A 194 -21.97 8.65 6.84
N HIS A 195 -22.63 7.51 7.07
CA HIS A 195 -23.63 7.36 8.12
C HIS A 195 -23.03 7.06 9.49
N LEU A 196 -21.73 6.77 9.58
CA LEU A 196 -21.07 6.51 10.86
C LEU A 196 -20.95 7.73 11.75
N LEU A 197 -21.02 8.92 11.15
CA LEU A 197 -20.99 10.20 11.84
C LEU A 197 -22.40 10.74 12.09
N ASP A 198 -23.46 10.09 11.59
CA ASP A 198 -24.83 10.54 11.80
C ASP A 198 -25.20 10.47 13.28
N GLY A 199 -25.74 11.59 13.79
CA GLY A 199 -26.16 11.71 15.20
C GLY A 199 -25.04 11.92 16.21
N LYS A 200 -23.77 11.99 15.78
CA LYS A 200 -22.65 12.31 16.68
C LYS A 200 -22.51 13.82 16.87
N GLU A 201 -22.30 14.25 18.11
CA GLU A 201 -22.12 15.67 18.44
C GLU A 201 -20.75 16.20 17.97
N ASN A 202 -19.72 15.36 18.05
CA ASN A 202 -18.34 15.70 17.70
C ASN A 202 -17.83 14.84 16.55
N TYR A 203 -17.06 15.45 15.65
CA TYR A 203 -16.42 14.82 14.50
C TYR A 203 -14.90 14.81 14.67
N PRO A 204 -14.22 13.69 14.39
CA PRO A 204 -12.79 13.58 14.61
C PRO A 204 -12.04 14.34 13.52
N CYS A 205 -11.02 15.07 13.89
CA CYS A 205 -10.18 15.82 12.96
C CYS A 205 -8.71 15.74 13.40
N LEU A 206 -7.82 15.70 12.41
CA LEU A 206 -6.40 15.85 12.62
C LEU A 206 -5.99 17.27 12.23
N VAL A 207 -5.38 17.98 13.16
CA VAL A 207 -5.02 19.38 13.06
C VAL A 207 -3.50 19.52 13.08
N ASP A 208 -2.98 20.37 12.21
CA ASP A 208 -1.56 20.70 12.11
C ASP A 208 -1.13 21.75 13.14
N ALA A 209 0.18 22.00 13.30
CA ALA A 209 0.67 23.05 14.20
C ALA A 209 0.18 24.46 13.82
N ASP A 210 -0.13 24.68 12.54
CA ASP A 210 -0.70 25.94 12.04
C ASP A 210 -2.21 26.07 12.33
N GLY A 211 -2.83 25.08 12.98
CA GLY A 211 -4.26 25.07 13.30
C GLY A 211 -5.17 24.61 12.16
N ASP A 212 -4.59 24.22 11.03
CA ASP A 212 -5.29 23.74 9.85
C ASP A 212 -5.72 22.27 9.98
N VAL A 213 -6.93 21.93 9.53
CA VAL A 213 -7.40 20.54 9.49
C VAL A 213 -6.81 19.83 8.27
N ILE A 214 -5.97 18.83 8.51
CA ILE A 214 -5.29 18.04 7.47
C ILE A 214 -6.04 16.75 7.13
N SER A 215 -6.79 16.20 8.08
CA SER A 215 -7.60 15.00 7.88
C SER A 215 -8.92 15.07 8.63
N PHE A 216 -9.97 14.55 8.01
CA PHE A 216 -11.30 14.37 8.60
C PHE A 216 -11.75 12.90 8.42
N PRO A 217 -11.28 11.96 9.27
CA PRO A 217 -11.67 10.56 9.20
C PRO A 217 -13.16 10.33 9.57
N PRO A 218 -13.88 9.34 8.99
CA PRO A 218 -13.55 8.50 7.83
C PRO A 218 -13.75 9.18 6.45
N ILE A 219 -14.07 10.48 6.42
CA ILE A 219 -14.63 11.16 5.25
C ILE A 219 -13.56 11.44 4.19
N THR A 220 -12.61 12.33 4.49
CA THR A 220 -11.66 12.83 3.50
C THR A 220 -10.43 13.46 4.14
N ASN A 221 -9.36 13.60 3.36
CA ASN A 221 -8.17 14.35 3.67
C ASN A 221 -8.23 15.76 3.04
N SER A 222 -7.32 16.63 3.50
CA SER A 222 -7.21 18.01 3.02
C SER A 222 -6.40 18.10 1.72
N GLU A 223 -6.78 19.04 0.85
CA GLU A 223 -6.05 19.39 -0.38
C GLU A 223 -4.66 19.97 -0.06
N LYS A 224 -4.47 20.56 1.12
CA LYS A 224 -3.16 21.10 1.57
C LYS A 224 -2.08 20.01 1.62
N THR A 225 -2.45 18.83 2.12
CA THR A 225 -1.54 17.69 2.32
C THR A 225 -1.61 16.66 1.19
N LYS A 226 -2.13 17.04 0.03
CA LYS A 226 -2.34 16.12 -1.08
C LYS A 226 -1.01 15.63 -1.66
N ILE A 227 -0.90 14.32 -1.80
CA ILE A 227 0.23 13.68 -2.46
C ILE A 227 0.30 14.06 -3.95
N LYS A 228 1.50 14.38 -4.42
CA LYS A 228 1.81 14.73 -5.81
C LYS A 228 2.83 13.74 -6.36
N LYS A 229 3.04 13.75 -7.67
CA LYS A 229 4.08 12.94 -8.32
C LYS A 229 5.50 13.26 -7.82
N LYS A 230 5.72 14.46 -7.27
CA LYS A 230 7.00 14.91 -6.70
C LYS A 230 7.15 14.60 -5.21
N THR A 231 6.13 14.05 -4.57
CA THR A 231 6.16 13.73 -3.15
C THR A 231 7.04 12.50 -2.93
N CYS A 232 8.09 12.66 -2.14
CA CYS A 232 9.01 11.57 -1.79
C CYS A 232 8.80 11.07 -0.36
N ASP A 233 8.33 11.95 0.52
CA ASP A 233 8.14 11.70 1.94
C ASP A 233 6.64 11.75 2.26
N LEU A 234 6.14 10.70 2.88
CA LEU A 234 4.74 10.51 3.18
C LEU A 234 4.52 10.36 4.68
N PHE A 235 3.57 11.10 5.21
CA PHE A 235 2.99 10.80 6.52
C PHE A 235 1.75 9.93 6.32
N LEU A 236 1.74 8.80 7.02
CA LEU A 236 0.66 7.80 7.00
C LEU A 236 -0.08 7.86 8.32
N GLU A 237 -1.40 7.87 8.23
CA GLU A 237 -2.27 7.70 9.39
C GLU A 237 -3.26 6.57 9.16
N VAL A 238 -3.53 5.81 10.21
CA VAL A 238 -4.62 4.84 10.24
C VAL A 238 -5.43 5.07 11.51
N THR A 239 -6.70 5.37 11.33
CA THR A 239 -7.65 5.56 12.43
C THR A 239 -8.66 4.42 12.46
N SER A 240 -9.12 4.01 13.65
CA SER A 240 -10.17 2.97 13.81
C SER A 240 -11.09 3.29 14.97
N ALA A 241 -12.36 2.91 14.83
CA ALA A 241 -13.33 2.96 15.91
C ALA A 241 -13.31 1.69 16.77
N THR A 242 -12.77 0.58 16.25
CA THR A 242 -12.94 -0.76 16.82
C THR A 242 -11.74 -1.21 17.63
N SER A 243 -10.53 -1.16 17.06
CA SER A 243 -9.33 -1.72 17.69
C SER A 243 -8.05 -1.09 17.19
N LEU A 244 -7.07 -0.98 18.09
CA LEU A 244 -5.71 -0.58 17.77
C LEU A 244 -4.98 -1.62 16.92
N GLN A 245 -5.26 -2.91 17.12
CA GLN A 245 -4.58 -3.98 16.39
C GLN A 245 -4.90 -3.91 14.89
N ILE A 246 -6.16 -3.65 14.55
CA ILE A 246 -6.59 -3.43 13.16
C ILE A 246 -5.80 -2.27 12.52
N CYS A 247 -5.57 -1.17 13.26
CA CYS A 247 -4.75 -0.07 12.76
C CYS A 247 -3.31 -0.50 12.45
N ARG A 248 -2.71 -1.33 13.33
CA ARG A 248 -1.34 -1.84 13.15
C ARG A 248 -1.24 -2.77 11.95
N ASP A 249 -2.14 -3.75 11.86
CA ASP A 249 -2.16 -4.73 10.76
C ASP A 249 -2.33 -4.04 9.40
N ILE A 250 -3.20 -3.02 9.33
CA ILE A 250 -3.42 -2.23 8.12
C ILE A 250 -2.20 -1.37 7.78
N MET A 251 -1.55 -0.78 8.79
CA MET A 251 -0.34 0.00 8.59
C MET A 251 0.82 -0.87 8.09
N ASP A 252 0.99 -2.07 8.64
CA ASP A 252 1.96 -3.07 8.18
C ASP A 252 1.71 -3.43 6.71
N ALA A 253 0.46 -3.78 6.38
CA ALA A 253 0.07 -4.11 5.00
C ALA A 253 0.31 -2.93 4.04
N LEU A 254 0.04 -1.70 4.46
CA LEU A 254 0.25 -0.50 3.66
C LEU A 254 1.74 -0.24 3.39
N VAL A 255 2.58 -0.32 4.43
CA VAL A 255 4.04 -0.16 4.32
C VAL A 255 4.63 -1.24 3.41
N LEU A 256 4.18 -2.49 3.53
CA LEU A 256 4.63 -3.57 2.65
C LEU A 256 4.25 -3.32 1.19
N LYS A 257 3.02 -2.85 0.93
CA LYS A 257 2.60 -2.48 -0.43
C LYS A 257 3.40 -1.29 -0.98
N MET A 258 3.80 -0.34 -0.15
CA MET A 258 4.70 0.75 -0.55
C MET A 258 6.08 0.23 -0.94
N ALA A 259 6.64 -0.70 -0.17
CA ALA A 259 7.92 -1.32 -0.48
C ALA A 259 7.88 -2.08 -1.82
N GLU A 260 6.84 -2.88 -2.05
CA GLU A 260 6.61 -3.58 -3.33
C GLU A 260 6.52 -2.61 -4.53
N LEU A 261 5.78 -1.50 -4.37
CA LEU A 261 5.62 -0.50 -5.43
C LEU A 261 6.92 0.27 -5.71
N ASN A 262 7.72 0.54 -4.69
CA ASN A 262 9.00 1.23 -4.86
C ASN A 262 9.97 0.35 -5.65
N LYS A 263 10.08 -0.94 -5.32
CA LYS A 263 10.91 -1.89 -6.08
C LYS A 263 10.50 -2.00 -7.54
N TYR A 264 9.20 -2.14 -7.81
CA TYR A 264 8.72 -2.17 -9.19
C TYR A 264 9.09 -0.90 -9.96
N THR A 265 9.13 0.25 -9.27
CA THR A 265 9.49 1.53 -9.89
C THR A 265 11.00 1.62 -10.19
N VAL A 266 11.84 1.08 -9.31
CA VAL A 266 13.29 1.00 -9.52
C VAL A 266 13.63 0.01 -10.64
N GLU A 267 13.04 -1.18 -10.64
CA GLU A 267 13.27 -2.21 -11.67
C GLU A 267 12.91 -1.70 -13.08
N ASN A 268 11.75 -1.04 -13.26
CA ASN A 268 11.38 -0.49 -14.57
C ASN A 268 12.25 0.70 -15.02
N LYS A 269 12.88 1.41 -14.08
CA LYS A 269 13.85 2.47 -14.42
C LYS A 269 15.15 1.89 -14.96
N GLU A 270 15.60 0.77 -14.39
CA GLU A 270 16.80 0.06 -14.86
C GLU A 270 16.57 -0.56 -16.24
N GLU A 271 15.40 -1.15 -16.50
CA GLU A 271 15.06 -1.66 -17.84
C GLU A 271 14.93 -0.55 -18.91
N GLY A 272 14.36 0.61 -18.56
CA GLY A 272 14.24 1.76 -19.47
C GLY A 272 15.56 2.49 -19.74
N SER A 273 16.60 2.25 -18.92
CA SER A 273 17.93 2.86 -19.10
C SER A 273 18.87 1.98 -19.94
N LEU A 274 18.51 0.73 -20.18
CA LEU A 274 19.30 -0.21 -21.00
C LEU A 274 18.95 -0.17 -22.50
N SER A 275 18.00 0.67 -22.92
CA SER A 275 17.62 0.82 -24.34
C SER A 275 18.27 2.01 -25.06
N ASP A 276 19.00 2.89 -24.37
CA ASP A 276 19.62 4.10 -24.95
C ASP A 276 21.14 4.11 -24.74
N THR A 277 21.86 3.06 -25.16
CA THR A 277 23.34 3.09 -25.15
C THR A 277 23.96 2.37 -26.35
N GLU A 278 23.58 2.77 -27.56
CA GLU A 278 24.34 2.46 -28.79
C GLU A 278 24.22 3.64 -29.78
N ALA A 279 24.66 4.84 -29.38
CA ALA A 279 25.08 5.93 -30.28
C ALA A 279 25.61 7.14 -29.49
N ASP A 280 26.90 7.15 -29.17
CA ASP A 280 27.85 8.19 -29.59
C ASP A 280 29.13 8.09 -28.76
N ALA A 281 30.16 7.51 -29.39
CA ALA A 281 31.53 7.64 -28.94
C ALA A 281 32.15 8.89 -29.60
N LEU A 282 32.92 9.66 -28.81
CA LEU A 282 33.99 10.62 -29.16
C LEU A 282 33.72 12.11 -28.83
N SER A 283 34.17 12.52 -27.65
CA SER A 283 35.11 13.65 -27.36
C SER A 283 35.09 13.86 -25.83
N GLY A 284 36.15 14.09 -25.07
CA GLY A 284 37.48 14.59 -25.34
C GLY A 284 37.73 15.80 -24.41
N GLN A 285 38.43 15.56 -23.28
CA GLN A 285 39.17 16.52 -22.43
C GLN A 285 38.47 17.26 -21.23
N PRO A 286 39.25 17.74 -20.23
CA PRO A 286 39.08 17.39 -18.80
C PRO A 286 38.71 18.58 -17.89
N SER A 287 38.30 18.32 -16.63
CA SER A 287 38.31 19.35 -15.57
C SER A 287 38.27 18.79 -14.14
N ASP A 288 39.32 19.17 -13.40
CA ASP A 288 39.59 19.40 -11.97
C ASP A 288 38.90 18.69 -10.77
N PRO A 289 39.65 18.53 -9.64
CA PRO A 289 39.27 17.71 -8.49
C PRO A 289 38.61 18.54 -7.38
N GLN A 290 37.28 18.71 -7.42
CA GLN A 290 36.54 19.10 -6.21
C GLN A 290 35.04 18.79 -6.33
N ARG A 291 34.66 17.54 -6.05
CA ARG A 291 33.27 17.21 -5.68
C ARG A 291 33.17 15.84 -5.02
N ASN A 292 32.76 15.88 -3.75
CA ASN A 292 31.92 14.96 -2.95
C ASN A 292 31.93 13.45 -3.24
N PRO A 293 31.87 12.61 -2.18
CA PRO A 293 31.97 11.17 -2.31
C PRO A 293 30.82 10.63 -3.15
N SER A 294 31.18 9.76 -4.09
CA SER A 294 30.27 9.01 -4.95
C SER A 294 29.18 8.29 -4.14
N PRO A 295 27.93 8.19 -4.66
CA PRO A 295 26.98 7.26 -4.10
C PRO A 295 27.53 5.87 -4.39
N ARG A 296 27.72 5.09 -3.33
CA ARG A 296 28.13 3.69 -3.43
C ARG A 296 27.15 2.95 -4.34
N LYS A 297 27.70 2.13 -5.23
CA LYS A 297 27.03 1.03 -5.92
C LYS A 297 26.46 0.07 -4.86
N ASP A 298 25.23 0.33 -4.43
CA ASP A 298 24.32 -0.65 -3.81
C ASP A 298 22.91 -0.27 -4.32
N GLY A 299 22.44 -1.03 -5.32
CA GLY A 299 21.30 -0.69 -6.19
C GLY A 299 19.90 -0.78 -5.58
N LEU A 300 19.72 -0.43 -4.31
CA LEU A 300 18.41 -0.33 -3.68
C LEU A 300 18.40 0.88 -2.76
N CYS A 301 17.73 1.97 -3.13
CA CYS A 301 17.40 3.02 -2.17
C CYS A 301 16.47 2.40 -1.12
N PRO A 302 16.91 2.18 0.14
CA PRO A 302 16.08 1.54 1.13
C PRO A 302 14.93 2.48 1.47
N LEU A 303 13.72 1.93 1.53
CA LEU A 303 12.57 2.70 2.01
C LEU A 303 12.74 2.88 3.51
N VAL A 304 12.74 4.13 3.96
CA VAL A 304 12.97 4.44 5.38
C VAL A 304 11.62 4.68 6.05
N VAL A 305 11.34 3.94 7.13
CA VAL A 305 10.12 4.09 7.93
C VAL A 305 10.49 4.69 9.27
N GLU A 306 10.08 5.94 9.53
CA GLU A 306 10.32 6.58 10.82
C GLU A 306 9.16 6.30 11.79
N GLN A 307 9.53 6.09 13.04
CA GLN A 307 8.57 5.93 14.12
C GLN A 307 7.83 7.23 14.44
N VAL A 308 6.50 7.15 14.55
CA VAL A 308 5.64 8.24 15.03
C VAL A 308 5.15 7.92 16.42
N ARG A 309 5.24 8.92 17.31
CA ARG A 309 4.74 8.81 18.69
C ARG A 309 3.34 9.39 18.78
N VAL A 310 2.42 8.59 19.32
CA VAL A 310 1.08 9.04 19.70
C VAL A 310 1.08 9.21 21.21
N VAL A 311 0.87 10.44 21.67
CA VAL A 311 0.87 10.84 23.08
C VAL A 311 -0.50 11.41 23.45
N ASP A 312 -0.87 11.40 24.73
CA ASP A 312 -2.02 12.18 25.21
C ASP A 312 -1.67 13.67 25.36
N LEU A 313 -2.64 14.46 25.83
CA LEU A 313 -2.44 15.89 26.06
C LEU A 313 -1.41 16.15 27.16
N GLU A 314 -1.29 15.23 28.12
CA GLU A 314 -0.36 15.25 29.24
C GLU A 314 1.06 14.78 28.84
N GLY A 315 1.24 14.26 27.62
CA GLY A 315 2.52 13.82 27.07
C GLY A 315 2.87 12.35 27.37
N SER A 316 1.96 11.59 27.95
CA SER A 316 2.10 10.15 28.17
C SER A 316 1.96 9.40 26.85
N LEU A 317 2.88 8.46 26.61
CA LEU A 317 2.91 7.66 25.40
C LEU A 317 1.73 6.67 25.37
N LYS A 318 0.89 6.78 24.34
CA LYS A 318 -0.22 5.83 24.07
C LYS A 318 0.21 4.74 23.10
N VAL A 319 0.80 5.15 21.98
CA VAL A 319 1.17 4.24 20.90
C VAL A 319 2.45 4.73 20.23
N VAL A 320 3.34 3.80 19.88
CA VAL A 320 4.46 4.04 18.97
C VAL A 320 4.38 3.00 17.88
N TYR A 321 4.58 3.45 16.64
CA TYR A 321 4.63 2.57 15.49
C TYR A 321 5.68 3.10 14.49
N PRO A 322 6.47 2.23 13.83
CA PRO A 322 6.54 0.77 14.05
C PRO A 322 7.27 0.41 15.36
N SER A 323 6.72 -0.48 16.18
CA SER A 323 7.36 -0.99 17.40
C SER A 323 8.12 -2.30 17.16
N LYS A 324 8.74 -2.89 18.21
CA LYS A 324 9.51 -4.15 18.09
C LYS A 324 8.67 -5.34 17.62
N VAL A 325 7.35 -5.32 17.82
CA VAL A 325 6.44 -6.40 17.40
C VAL A 325 5.81 -6.15 16.03
N ASP A 326 5.86 -4.92 15.53
CA ASP A 326 5.28 -4.54 14.24
C ASP A 326 6.26 -4.84 13.11
N LEU A 327 5.76 -5.15 11.91
CA LEU A 327 6.57 -5.66 10.78
C LEU A 327 7.36 -6.95 11.10
N ALA A 328 6.91 -7.76 12.07
CA ALA A 328 7.58 -9.02 12.44
C ALA A 328 7.23 -10.18 11.49
N SER A 329 6.04 -10.18 10.90
CA SER A 329 5.58 -11.18 9.93
C SER A 329 5.70 -10.65 8.50
N VAL A 330 6.89 -10.18 8.14
CA VAL A 330 7.15 -9.73 6.77
C VAL A 330 7.41 -10.91 5.83
N PRO A 331 6.99 -10.83 4.56
CA PRO A 331 7.30 -11.85 3.57
C PRO A 331 8.82 -12.08 3.47
N PRO A 332 9.28 -13.29 3.10
CA PRO A 332 10.71 -13.66 3.09
C PRO A 332 11.57 -12.82 2.13
N HIS A 333 10.95 -12.07 1.22
CA HIS A 333 11.62 -11.17 0.29
C HIS A 333 11.78 -9.73 0.83
N VAL A 334 11.37 -9.46 2.08
CA VAL A 334 11.49 -8.16 2.75
C VAL A 334 12.41 -8.30 3.95
N ALA A 335 13.50 -7.54 3.97
CA ALA A 335 14.40 -7.46 5.10
C ALA A 335 14.18 -6.14 5.85
N VAL A 336 13.76 -6.23 7.11
CA VAL A 336 13.57 -5.09 7.99
C VAL A 336 14.85 -4.88 8.80
N VAL A 337 15.56 -3.79 8.52
CA VAL A 337 16.75 -3.36 9.27
C VAL A 337 16.28 -2.35 10.32
N ARG A 338 16.58 -2.62 11.59
CA ARG A 338 16.17 -1.84 12.76
C ARG A 338 17.34 -1.16 13.43
#